data_AF-A0A1I7YYW4-F1
#
_entry.id   AF-A0A1I7YYW4-F1
#
_cell.length_a   1.000
_cell.length_b   1.000
_cell.length_c   1.000
_cell.angle_alpha   90.00
_cell.angle_beta   90.00
_cell.angle_gamma   90.00
#
_symmetry.space_group_name_H-M   'P 1'
#
loop_
_entity.id
_entity.type
_entity.pdbx_description
1 polymer ?
#
loop_
_entity_poly.entity_id
_entity_poly.type
_entity_poly.pdbx_seq_one_letter_code
_entity_poly.pdbx_strand_id
1 'polypeptide(L)' 'MFPARQLVGGVMRMFQASSKRLLSTKSAGVKVCFKTSEGDYEVPGQLGESLLDVVINNDVPLDGFGACEEPLQPPREARR' A
#
# COMPACT_ATOMS: atom_id res chain seq x y z
N MET A 1 -16.01 -35.41 26.66
CA MET A 1 -15.26 -34.93 27.84
C MET A 1 -15.85 -33.57 28.23
N PHE A 2 -16.58 -33.51 29.34
CA PHE A 2 -17.51 -32.44 29.72
C PHE A 2 -16.80 -31.11 30.06
N PRO A 3 -17.38 -29.94 29.74
CA PRO A 3 -16.79 -28.64 30.07
C PRO A 3 -16.81 -28.39 31.59
N ALA A 4 -15.74 -27.75 32.07
CA ALA A 4 -15.46 -27.51 33.47
C ALA A 4 -16.58 -26.71 34.16
N ARG A 5 -17.09 -27.25 35.27
CA ARG A 5 -17.95 -26.54 36.21
C ARG A 5 -17.10 -25.55 37.01
N GLN A 6 -17.37 -24.26 36.91
CA GLN A 6 -16.97 -23.29 37.93
C GLN A 6 -18.15 -22.94 38.83
N LEU A 7 -17.84 -22.80 40.12
CA LEU A 7 -18.77 -22.69 41.24
C LEU A 7 -19.24 -21.23 41.37
N VAL A 8 -20.53 -20.98 41.15
CA VAL A 8 -21.14 -19.64 41.17
C VAL A 8 -21.53 -19.27 42.60
N GLY A 9 -20.72 -18.43 43.24
CA GLY A 9 -21.11 -17.64 44.41
C GLY A 9 -21.71 -16.31 43.96
N GLY A 10 -22.94 -16.04 44.37
CA GLY A 10 -23.76 -14.95 43.86
C GLY A 10 -23.19 -13.55 44.10
N VAL A 11 -22.78 -12.89 43.03
CA VAL A 11 -23.10 -11.50 42.65
C VAL A 11 -23.02 -11.50 41.12
N MET A 12 -24.11 -11.15 40.44
CA MET A 12 -24.16 -11.02 38.98
C MET A 12 -23.28 -9.84 38.54
N ARG A 13 -21.96 -10.05 38.41
CA ARG A 13 -21.09 -9.11 37.73
C ARG A 13 -21.27 -9.33 36.24
N MET A 14 -22.21 -8.60 35.67
CA MET A 14 -22.33 -8.43 34.22
C MET A 14 -21.08 -7.71 33.74
N PHE A 15 -20.01 -8.45 33.43
CA PHE A 15 -18.85 -7.91 32.72
C PHE A 15 -19.26 -7.75 31.26
N GLN A 16 -19.95 -6.65 30.99
CA GLN A 16 -20.10 -6.12 29.64
C GLN A 16 -18.71 -5.62 29.21
N ALA A 17 -17.89 -6.51 28.68
CA ALA A 17 -16.69 -6.11 27.93
C ALA A 17 -17.18 -5.56 26.58
N SER A 18 -17.67 -4.31 26.63
CA SER A 18 -18.08 -3.55 25.46
C SER A 18 -16.89 -3.38 24.52
N SER A 19 -17.19 -3.53 23.23
CA SER A 19 -16.28 -3.50 22.09
C SER A 19 -15.17 -2.46 22.20
N LYS A 20 -13.92 -2.90 21.98
CA LYS A 20 -12.95 -2.12 21.22
C LYS A 20 -12.38 -3.01 20.12
N ARG A 21 -13.17 -3.21 19.06
CA ARG A 21 -12.61 -3.56 17.75
C ARG A 21 -11.68 -2.39 17.39
N LEU A 22 -10.39 -2.56 17.60
CA LEU A 22 -9.38 -1.67 17.03
C LEU A 22 -9.40 -1.90 15.52
N LEU A 23 -10.28 -1.18 14.84
CA LEU A 23 -10.12 -0.95 13.41
C LEU A 23 -8.86 -0.10 13.28
N SER A 24 -7.72 -0.77 13.18
CA SER A 24 -6.54 -0.17 12.56
C SER A 24 -7.01 0.23 11.17
N THR A 25 -7.18 1.53 10.94
CA THR A 25 -7.31 2.07 9.59
C THR A 25 -5.97 1.74 8.91
N LYS A 26 -5.92 0.56 8.27
CA LYS A 26 -4.87 0.21 7.30
C LYS A 26 -4.58 1.48 6.53
N SER A 27 -3.31 1.89 6.54
CA SER A 27 -2.75 2.94 5.67
C SER A 27 -3.53 2.95 4.36
N ALA A 28 -4.38 3.96 4.18
CA ALA A 28 -5.30 4.03 3.05
C ALA A 28 -4.44 4.24 1.80
N GLY A 29 -4.08 3.15 1.14
CA GLY A 29 -3.43 3.19 -0.16
C GLY A 29 -4.32 3.97 -1.13
N VAL A 30 -3.70 4.79 -1.95
CA VAL A 30 -4.38 5.56 -2.99
C VAL A 30 -4.38 4.72 -4.25
N LYS A 31 -5.48 4.71 -5.00
CA LYS A 31 -5.52 4.08 -6.32
C LYS A 31 -5.19 5.14 -7.37
N VAL A 32 -4.11 4.94 -8.12
CA VAL A 32 -3.65 5.84 -9.16
C VAL A 32 -4.02 5.24 -10.52
N CYS A 33 -4.57 6.06 -11.41
CA CYS A 33 -4.95 5.66 -12.76
C CYS A 33 -4.13 6.46 -13.78
N PHE A 34 -3.30 5.78 -14.55
CA PHE A 34 -2.51 6.34 -15.63
C PHE A 34 -3.25 6.14 -16.95
N LYS A 35 -3.51 7.24 -17.66
CA LYS A 35 -4.17 7.22 -18.97
C LYS A 35 -3.14 7.39 -20.06
N THR A 36 -2.96 6.37 -20.89
CA THR A 36 -1.98 6.35 -21.98
C THR A 36 -2.69 6.08 -23.30
N SER A 37 -2.05 6.42 -24.43
CA SER A 37 -2.59 6.12 -25.77
C SER A 37 -2.76 4.61 -26.03
N GLU A 38 -2.03 3.77 -25.28
CA GLU A 38 -2.05 2.32 -25.40
C GLU A 38 -3.09 1.66 -24.48
N GLY A 39 -3.53 2.36 -23.43
CA GLY A 39 -4.47 1.84 -22.44
C GLY A 39 -4.46 2.62 -21.13
N ASP A 40 -5.48 2.36 -20.31
CA ASP A 40 -5.59 2.87 -18.94
C ASP A 40 -5.01 1.84 -17.95
N TYR A 41 -4.08 2.26 -17.09
CA TYR A 41 -3.44 1.41 -16.08
C TYR A 41 -3.81 1.87 -14.68
N GLU A 42 -4.38 0.98 -13.87
CA GLU A 42 -4.77 1.27 -12.49
C GLU A 42 -3.88 0.52 -11.51
N VAL A 43 -3.16 1.25 -10.66
CA VAL A 43 -2.21 0.68 -9.69
C VAL A 43 -2.40 1.26 -8.28
N PRO A 44 -2.09 0.48 -7.23
CA PRO A 44 -2.05 0.98 -5.87
C PRO A 44 -0.77 1.79 -5.62
N GLY A 45 -0.89 2.92 -4.94
CA GLY A 45 0.22 3.74 -4.47
C GLY A 45 0.03 4.14 -3.00
N GLN A 46 1.11 4.58 -2.36
CA GLN A 46 1.06 5.03 -0.96
C GLN A 46 1.08 6.56 -0.85
N LEU A 47 0.55 7.07 0.25
CA LEU A 47 0.61 8.50 0.55
C LEU A 47 2.06 8.91 0.85
N GLY A 48 2.56 9.88 0.10
CA GLY A 48 3.95 10.37 0.21
C GLY A 48 4.94 9.65 -0.72
N GLU A 49 4.49 8.63 -1.45
CA GLU A 49 5.25 8.00 -2.54
C GLU A 49 5.17 8.88 -3.80
N SER A 50 6.25 9.00 -4.55
CA SER A 50 6.23 9.76 -5.80
C SER A 50 5.51 8.96 -6.90
N LEU A 51 4.89 9.64 -7.87
CA LEU A 51 4.26 8.95 -8.99
C LEU A 51 5.27 8.15 -9.84
N LEU A 52 6.55 8.57 -9.83
CA LEU A 52 7.64 7.84 -10.46
C LEU A 52 7.89 6.50 -9.79
N ASP A 53 8.01 6.52 -8.45
CA ASP A 53 8.17 5.30 -7.66
C ASP A 53 6.96 4.36 -7.84
N VAL A 54 5.74 4.89 -7.87
CA VAL A 54 4.53 4.07 -8.10
C VAL A 54 4.57 3.35 -9.45
N VAL A 55 5.05 4.02 -10.51
CA VAL A 55 5.16 3.42 -11.85
C VAL A 55 6.25 2.35 -11.89
N ILE A 56 7.42 2.62 -11.30
CA ILE A 56 8.56 1.70 -11.26
C ILE A 56 8.24 0.49 -10.38
N ASN A 57 7.67 0.70 -9.19
CA ASN A 57 7.37 -0.36 -8.23
C ASN A 57 6.24 -1.30 -8.69
N ASN A 58 5.38 -0.86 -9.61
CA ASN A 58 4.28 -1.66 -10.16
C ASN A 58 4.53 -2.08 -11.62
N ASP A 59 5.74 -1.86 -12.16
CA ASP A 59 6.12 -2.21 -13.54
C ASP A 59 5.11 -1.71 -14.60
N VAL A 60 4.61 -0.48 -14.45
CA VAL A 60 3.64 0.08 -15.39
C VAL A 60 4.37 0.44 -16.69
N PRO A 61 3.93 -0.06 -17.86
CA PRO A 61 4.63 0.11 -19.14
C PRO A 61 4.41 1.52 -19.70
N LEU A 62 5.00 2.53 -19.06
CA LEU A 62 5.01 3.91 -19.53
C LEU A 62 6.35 4.20 -20.20
N ASP A 63 6.39 4.08 -21.52
CA ASP A 63 7.61 4.32 -22.29
C ASP A 63 8.12 5.76 -22.11
N GLY A 64 9.41 5.90 -21.78
CA GLY A 64 10.08 7.17 -21.52
C GLY A 64 9.70 7.89 -20.21
N PHE A 65 8.88 7.31 -19.34
CA PHE A 65 8.57 7.88 -18.02
C PHE A 65 9.79 7.76 -17.09
N GLY A 66 10.27 8.87 -16.53
CA GLY A 66 11.48 8.89 -15.69
C GLY A 66 12.81 9.13 -16.43
N ALA A 67 12.77 9.40 -17.74
CA ALA A 67 13.98 9.61 -18.57
C ALA A 67 14.91 10.77 -18.12
N CYS A 68 14.44 11.64 -17.22
CA CYS A 68 15.23 12.76 -16.69
C CYS A 68 15.98 12.45 -15.40
N GLU A 69 15.75 11.30 -14.76
CA GLU A 69 16.48 10.92 -13.56
C GLU A 69 17.78 10.15 -13.86
N GLU A 70 17.97 9.76 -15.13
CA GLU A 70 19.21 9.17 -15.63
C GLU A 70 20.25 10.27 -15.91
N PRO A 71 21.48 10.17 -15.40
CA PRO A 71 22.55 11.05 -15.81
C PRO A 71 22.81 10.89 -17.32
N LEU A 72 22.72 11.99 -18.07
CA LEU A 72 23.22 12.07 -19.45
C LEU A 72 24.69 11.62 -19.47
N GLN A 73 24.94 10.35 -19.80
CA GLN A 73 26.29 9.88 -20.07
C GLN A 73 26.75 10.56 -21.37
N PRO A 74 27.87 11.30 -21.37
CA PRO A 74 28.39 11.86 -22.60
C PRO A 74 28.70 10.70 -23.58
N PRO A 75 28.45 10.89 -24.88
CA PRO A 75 28.75 9.88 -25.88
C PRO A 75 30.23 9.48 -25.82
N ARG A 76 30.51 8.17 -25.90
CA ARG A 76 31.87 7.61 -25.89
C ARG A 76 32.78 8.10 -27.03
N GLU A 77 32.23 8.83 -28.00
CA GLU A 77 32.93 9.49 -29.12
C GLU A 77 33.67 10.78 -28.70
N ALA A 78 33.61 11.21 -27.43
CA ALA A 78 34.32 12.41 -26.96
C ALA A 78 35.72 12.13 -26.36
N ARG A 79 36.29 10.94 -26.60
CA ARG A 79 37.59 10.51 -26.05
C ARG A 79 38.64 10.19 -27.12
N ARG A 80 38.66 10.95 -28.20
CA ARG A 80 39.77 11.02 -29.16
C ARG A 80 40.40 12.39 -29.14
#